data_AF-A0AAW4RMH6-F1
#
_entry.id   AF-A0AAW4RMH6-F1
#
_cell.length_a   1.000
_cell.length_b   1.000
_cell.length_c   1.000
_cell.angle_alpha   90.00
_cell.angle_beta   90.00
_cell.angle_gamma   90.00
#
_symmetry.space_group_name_H-M   'P 1'
#
loop_
_entity.id
_entity.type
_entity.pdbx_description
1 polymer ?
#
loop_
_entity_poly.entity_id
_entity_poly.type
_entity_poly.pdbx_seq_one_letter_code
_entity_poly.pdbx_strand_id
1 'polypeptide(L)'
;MTHQQIGGKVEQLDTTNGRAFDATSERITASLLTLAKDNGLTRVDHVLLSDKTKDLPAAQTLFVVQGDPKDPAMLRAHMPTAEAAQRPVQDSFAQLESINQRLAQDRTQEQAVEQQRSQEQHQRGSVPSL
;
A
#
# COMPACT_ATOMS: atom_id res chain seq x y z
N MET A 1 -2.98 -2.43 -8.21
CA MET A 1 -1.76 -3.06 -7.67
C MET A 1 -1.93 -4.56 -7.53
N THR A 2 -0.98 -5.35 -8.05
CA THR A 2 -1.00 -6.82 -7.97
C THR A 2 0.23 -7.34 -7.21
N HIS A 3 0.16 -8.57 -6.71
CA HIS A 3 1.31 -9.25 -6.10
C HIS A 3 2.49 -9.36 -7.08
N GLN A 4 2.22 -9.73 -8.33
CA GLN A 4 3.24 -9.85 -9.38
C GLN A 4 3.96 -8.53 -9.69
N GLN A 5 3.23 -7.40 -9.68
CA GLN A 5 3.84 -6.08 -9.86
C GLN A 5 4.89 -5.81 -8.78
N ILE A 6 4.55 -6.06 -7.52
CA ILE A 6 5.46 -5.84 -6.39
C ILE A 6 6.60 -6.85 -6.43
N GLY A 7 6.33 -8.10 -6.80
CA GLY A 7 7.34 -9.15 -6.95
C GLY A 7 8.45 -8.74 -7.91
N GLY A 8 8.11 -8.18 -9.07
CA GLY A 8 9.10 -7.66 -10.01
C GLY A 8 9.95 -6.51 -9.43
N LYS A 9 9.38 -5.67 -8.56
CA LYS A 9 10.13 -4.60 -7.88
C LYS A 9 11.06 -5.15 -6.78
N VAL A 10 10.61 -6.17 -6.06
CA VAL A 10 11.43 -6.87 -5.07
C VAL A 10 12.56 -7.65 -5.73
N GLU A 11 12.31 -8.28 -6.88
CA GLU A 11 13.35 -8.94 -7.68
C GLU A 11 14.42 -7.95 -8.18
N GLN A 12 14.01 -6.77 -8.63
CA GLN A 12 14.94 -5.68 -8.97
C GLN A 12 15.76 -5.24 -7.76
N LEU A 13 15.12 -5.13 -6.59
CA LEU A 13 15.81 -4.83 -5.33
C LEU A 13 16.83 -5.91 -4.99
N ASP A 14 16.45 -7.19 -5.02
CA ASP A 14 17.34 -8.31 -4.71
C ASP A 14 18.55 -8.33 -5.66
N THR A 15 18.32 -8.19 -6.96
CA THR A 15 19.37 -8.14 -7.99
C THR A 15 20.35 -6.99 -7.72
N THR A 16 19.83 -5.81 -7.37
CA THR A 16 20.66 -4.64 -7.01
C THR A 16 21.52 -4.90 -5.77
N ASN A 17 21.05 -5.75 -4.86
CA ASN A 17 21.77 -6.16 -3.65
C ASN A 17 22.57 -7.46 -3.83
N GLY A 18 22.74 -7.96 -5.06
CA GLY A 18 23.52 -9.16 -5.36
C GLY A 18 22.88 -10.46 -4.88
N ARG A 19 21.56 -10.48 -4.72
CA ARG A 19 20.78 -11.66 -4.32
C ARG A 19 19.82 -12.08 -5.43
N ALA A 20 19.51 -13.38 -5.47
CA ALA A 20 18.42 -13.89 -6.29
C ALA A 20 17.11 -13.83 -5.51
N PHE A 21 15.99 -13.76 -6.24
CA PHE A 21 14.67 -13.85 -5.63
C PHE A 21 14.49 -15.24 -4.98
N ASP A 22 14.12 -15.25 -3.70
CA ASP A 22 13.97 -16.47 -2.89
C ASP A 22 12.68 -16.47 -2.06
N ALA A 23 12.50 -17.48 -1.20
CA ALA A 23 11.31 -17.59 -0.33
C ALA A 23 11.18 -16.43 0.68
N THR A 24 12.27 -15.71 0.97
CA THR A 24 12.22 -14.48 1.76
C THR A 24 11.71 -13.32 0.91
N SER A 25 12.14 -13.23 -0.34
CA SER A 25 11.63 -12.26 -1.32
C SER A 25 10.12 -12.42 -1.55
N GLU A 26 9.62 -13.65 -1.56
CA GLU A 26 8.17 -13.93 -1.64
C GLU A 26 7.41 -13.41 -0.40
N ARG A 27 7.92 -13.68 0.81
CA ARG A 27 7.36 -13.16 2.07
C ARG A 27 7.37 -11.64 2.12
N ILE A 28 8.47 -11.03 1.69
CA ILE A 28 8.58 -9.58 1.57
C ILE A 28 7.54 -9.06 0.57
N THR A 29 7.38 -9.69 -0.60
CA THR A 29 6.40 -9.28 -1.60
C THR A 29 4.97 -9.27 -1.05
N ALA A 30 4.57 -10.34 -0.35
CA ALA A 30 3.25 -10.43 0.27
C ALA A 30 3.05 -9.39 1.38
N SER A 31 4.08 -9.16 2.21
CA SER A 31 4.07 -8.15 3.27
C SER A 31 3.95 -6.74 2.71
N LEU A 32 4.69 -6.42 1.65
CA LEU A 32 4.67 -5.11 1.00
C LEU A 32 3.36 -4.84 0.26
N LEU A 33 2.74 -5.86 -0.34
CA LEU A 33 1.40 -5.74 -0.92
C LEU A 33 0.37 -5.32 0.13
N THR A 34 0.43 -5.96 1.29
CA THR A 34 -0.45 -5.69 2.42
C THR A 34 -0.22 -4.27 2.96
N LEU A 35 1.05 -3.91 3.21
CA LEU A 35 1.45 -2.58 3.67
C LEU A 35 0.96 -1.47 2.73
N ALA A 36 1.20 -1.63 1.42
CA ALA A 36 0.82 -0.64 0.44
C ALA A 36 -0.71 -0.43 0.41
N LYS A 37 -1.50 -1.53 0.45
CA LYS A 37 -2.96 -1.43 0.49
C LYS A 37 -3.48 -0.76 1.76
N ASP A 38 -2.94 -1.13 2.92
CA ASP A 38 -3.35 -0.58 4.21
C ASP A 38 -3.07 0.92 4.30
N ASN A 39 -2.02 1.39 3.61
CA ASN A 39 -1.67 2.81 3.54
C ASN A 39 -2.30 3.55 2.34
N GLY A 40 -3.26 2.94 1.65
CA GLY A 40 -4.00 3.58 0.56
C GLY A 40 -3.20 3.78 -0.74
N LEU A 41 -2.04 3.13 -0.90
CA LEU A 41 -1.32 3.16 -2.17
C LEU A 41 -2.10 2.37 -3.22
N THR A 42 -2.20 2.92 -4.42
CA THR A 42 -2.91 2.31 -5.55
C THR A 42 -1.97 1.55 -6.48
N ARG A 43 -0.67 1.84 -6.41
CA ARG A 43 0.43 1.17 -7.11
C ARG A 43 1.73 1.31 -6.31
N VAL A 44 2.72 0.47 -6.59
CA VAL A 44 4.10 0.63 -6.12
C VAL A 44 5.00 0.86 -7.32
N ASP A 45 5.65 2.01 -7.36
CA ASP A 45 6.61 2.39 -8.39
C ASP A 45 8.03 1.96 -7.99
N HIS A 46 8.35 2.04 -6.68
CA HIS A 46 9.66 1.69 -6.13
C HIS A 46 9.57 0.90 -4.82
N VAL A 47 10.46 -0.07 -4.66
CA VAL A 47 10.75 -0.74 -3.38
C VAL A 47 12.20 -0.44 -3.03
N LEU A 48 12.43 0.14 -1.85
CA LEU A 48 13.75 0.63 -1.43
C LEU A 48 14.10 0.09 -0.04
N LEU A 49 15.39 -0.03 0.22
CA LEU A 49 15.92 -0.28 1.56
C LEU A 49 16.43 1.03 2.17
N SER A 50 16.32 1.14 3.49
CA SER A 50 16.99 2.20 4.26
C SER A 50 18.50 2.19 4.04
N ASP A 51 19.06 3.39 3.85
CA ASP A 51 20.50 3.59 3.88
C ASP A 51 21.07 3.45 5.29
N LYS A 52 22.37 3.18 5.36
CA LYS A 52 23.11 3.21 6.61
C LYS A 52 23.16 4.65 7.15
N THR A 53 22.77 4.82 8.40
CA THR A 53 22.95 6.09 9.13
C THR A 53 24.05 5.93 10.19
N LYS A 54 24.33 6.99 10.96
CA LYS A 54 25.28 6.91 12.08
C LYS A 54 24.82 5.90 13.14
N ASP A 55 23.51 5.79 13.34
CA ASP A 55 22.90 5.04 14.44
C ASP A 55 22.32 3.69 13.97
N LEU A 56 22.05 3.53 12.67
CA LEU A 56 21.36 2.36 12.13
C LEU A 56 22.12 1.73 10.95
N PRO A 57 22.34 0.39 10.93
CA PRO A 57 22.76 -0.29 9.71
C PRO A 57 21.75 -0.12 8.57
N ALA A 58 22.25 -0.23 7.34
CA ALA A 58 21.42 -0.27 6.14
C ALA A 58 20.43 -1.45 6.19
N ALA A 59 19.40 -1.38 5.34
CA ALA A 59 18.44 -2.44 5.10
C ALA A 59 17.59 -2.87 6.31
N GLN A 60 17.47 -2.04 7.35
CA GLN A 60 16.57 -2.32 8.49
C GLN A 60 15.10 -2.08 8.19
N THR A 61 14.81 -1.14 7.29
CA THR A 61 13.47 -0.73 6.88
C THR A 61 13.33 -0.86 5.37
N LEU A 62 12.22 -1.44 4.94
CA LEU A 62 11.73 -1.44 3.57
C LEU A 62 10.76 -0.26 3.38
N PHE A 63 10.85 0.38 2.22
CA PHE A 63 9.94 1.44 1.79
C PHE A 63 9.26 1.02 0.49
N VAL A 64 7.95 1.24 0.43
CA VAL A 64 7.17 1.22 -0.82
C VAL A 64 6.82 2.65 -1.17
N VAL A 65 7.10 3.06 -2.41
CA VAL A 65 6.88 4.42 -2.89
C VAL A 65 6.01 4.40 -4.13
N GLN A 66 5.03 5.31 -4.16
CA GLN A 66 4.22 5.65 -5.31
C GLN A 66 4.57 7.06 -5.75
N GLY A 67 4.91 7.22 -7.03
CA GLY A 67 5.48 8.44 -7.61
C GLY A 67 7.00 8.39 -7.68
N ASP A 68 7.60 9.52 -8.06
CA ASP A 68 9.05 9.70 -8.07
C ASP A 68 9.56 9.89 -6.63
N PRO A 69 10.57 9.14 -6.16
CA PRO A 69 11.14 9.32 -4.82
C PRO A 69 11.71 10.72 -4.53
N LYS A 70 11.95 11.53 -5.56
CA LYS A 70 12.40 12.93 -5.47
C LYS A 70 11.25 13.93 -5.48
N ASP A 71 10.04 13.49 -5.78
CA ASP A 71 8.84 14.33 -5.75
C ASP A 71 8.33 14.45 -4.30
N PRO A 72 8.20 15.66 -3.73
CA PRO A 72 7.64 15.84 -2.39
C PRO A 72 6.19 15.36 -2.25
N ALA A 73 5.44 15.26 -3.35
CA ALA A 73 4.08 14.73 -3.37
C ALA A 73 4.03 13.19 -3.43
N MET A 74 5.18 12.50 -3.35
CA MET A 74 5.20 11.03 -3.33
C MET A 74 4.39 10.48 -2.14
N LEU A 75 3.74 9.35 -2.36
CA LEU A 75 3.16 8.57 -1.27
C LEU A 75 4.14 7.45 -0.90
N ARG A 76 4.36 7.24 0.39
CA ARG A 76 5.22 6.16 0.87
C ARG A 76 4.65 5.48 2.09
N ALA A 77 4.90 4.19 2.19
CA ALA A 77 4.72 3.42 3.41
C ALA A 77 6.01 2.65 3.71
N HIS A 78 6.18 2.23 4.96
CA HIS A 78 7.40 1.54 5.38
C HIS A 78 7.11 0.45 6.40
N MET A 79 8.01 -0.53 6.49
CA MET A 79 7.98 -1.53 7.54
C MET A 79 9.39 -2.09 7.81
N PRO A 80 9.64 -2.68 8.98
CA PRO A 80 10.90 -3.35 9.27
C PRO A 80 11.16 -4.52 8.29
N THR A 81 12.38 -4.61 7.76
CA THR A 81 12.77 -5.69 6.84
C THR A 81 12.64 -7.05 7.51
N ALA A 82 13.01 -7.16 8.79
CA ALA A 82 12.90 -8.40 9.55
C ALA A 82 11.43 -8.86 9.67
N GLU A 83 10.50 -7.93 9.91
CA GLU A 83 9.07 -8.23 9.98
C GLU A 83 8.54 -8.73 8.63
N ALA A 84 8.87 -8.03 7.54
CA ALA A 84 8.47 -8.41 6.19
C ALA A 84 9.04 -9.77 5.76
N ALA A 85 10.28 -10.06 6.17
CA ALA A 85 10.97 -11.31 5.87
C ALA A 85 10.44 -12.48 6.70
N GLN A 86 10.00 -12.26 7.93
CA GLN A 86 9.57 -13.32 8.84
C GLN A 86 8.08 -13.64 8.73
N ARG A 87 7.25 -12.67 8.34
CA ARG A 87 5.81 -12.88 8.22
C ARG A 87 5.50 -13.97 7.19
N PRO A 88 4.73 -15.01 7.56
CA PRO A 88 4.25 -15.99 6.60
C PRO A 88 3.45 -15.35 5.48
N VAL A 89 3.61 -15.87 4.25
CA VAL A 89 2.86 -15.40 3.08
C VAL A 89 1.35 -15.51 3.32
N GLN A 90 0.92 -16.59 3.98
CA GLN A 90 -0.47 -16.88 4.33
C GLN A 90 -1.07 -15.79 5.21
N ASP A 91 -0.35 -15.39 6.27
CA ASP A 91 -0.79 -14.34 7.21
C ASP A 91 -0.92 -12.98 6.51
N SER A 92 0.01 -12.67 5.60
CA SER A 92 -0.06 -11.45 4.79
C SER A 92 -1.31 -11.44 3.92
N PHE A 93 -1.65 -12.56 3.27
CA PHE A 93 -2.86 -12.65 2.46
C PHE A 93 -4.15 -12.61 3.27
N ALA A 94 -4.19 -13.25 4.45
CA ALA A 94 -5.32 -13.14 5.35
C ALA A 94 -5.54 -11.68 5.80
N GLN A 95 -4.47 -10.96 6.13
CA GLN A 95 -4.54 -9.54 6.46
C GLN A 95 -4.98 -8.69 5.26
N LEU A 96 -4.45 -8.97 4.07
CA LEU A 96 -4.83 -8.30 2.83
C LEU A 96 -6.33 -8.44 2.52
N GLU A 97 -6.90 -9.63 2.74
CA GLU A 97 -8.32 -9.87 2.58
C GLU A 97 -9.15 -9.01 3.53
N SER A 98 -8.78 -8.99 4.82
CA SER A 98 -9.43 -8.12 5.82
C SER A 98 -9.37 -6.64 5.43
N ILE A 99 -8.22 -6.16 4.94
CA ILE A 99 -8.08 -4.78 4.45
C ILE A 99 -9.02 -4.51 3.27
N ASN A 100 -9.06 -5.42 2.28
CA ASN A 100 -9.93 -5.25 1.13
C ASN A 100 -11.41 -5.21 1.52
N GLN A 101 -11.83 -6.03 2.49
CA GLN A 101 -13.19 -6.02 3.02
C GLN A 101 -13.54 -4.69 3.69
N ARG A 102 -12.65 -4.16 4.54
CA ARG A 102 -12.85 -2.84 5.16
C ARG A 102 -12.99 -1.74 4.11
N LEU A 103 -12.07 -1.69 3.15
CA LEU A 103 -12.10 -0.68 2.07
C LEU A 103 -13.35 -0.77 1.20
N ALA A 104 -13.89 -1.97 0.97
CA ALA A 104 -15.14 -2.15 0.24
C ALA A 104 -16.36 -1.65 1.03
N GLN A 105 -16.37 -1.86 2.36
CA GLN A 105 -17.43 -1.38 3.24
C GLN A 105 -17.42 0.15 3.32
N ASP A 106 -16.25 0.76 3.49
CA ASP A 106 -16.11 2.23 3.55
C ASP A 106 -16.64 2.88 2.26
N ARG A 107 -16.23 2.38 1.09
CA ARG A 107 -16.74 2.88 -0.20
C ARG A 107 -18.25 2.80 -0.33
N THR A 108 -18.85 1.72 0.18
CA THR A 108 -20.32 1.54 0.13
C THR A 108 -21.02 2.56 1.02
N GLN A 109 -20.45 2.84 2.20
CA GLN A 109 -20.98 3.85 3.12
C GLN A 109 -20.85 5.27 2.55
N GLU A 110 -19.68 5.62 1.99
CA GLU A 110 -19.45 6.91 1.33
C GLU A 110 -20.48 7.16 0.22
N GLN A 111 -20.71 6.16 -0.65
CA GLN A 111 -21.71 6.25 -1.72
C GLN A 111 -23.13 6.43 -1.18
N ALA A 112 -23.51 5.75 -0.10
CA ALA A 112 -24.82 5.90 0.52
C ALA A 112 -25.02 7.32 1.09
N VAL A 113 -24.00 7.87 1.76
CA VAL A 113 -24.04 9.23 2.30
C VAL A 113 -24.12 10.28 1.20
N GLU A 114 -23.37 10.10 0.10
CA GLU A 114 -23.41 11.01 -1.05
C GLU A 114 -24.78 10.99 -1.75
N GLN A 115 -25.41 9.83 -1.89
CA GLN A 115 -26.76 9.72 -2.44
C GLN A 115 -27.80 10.42 -1.56
N GLN A 116 -27.72 10.27 -0.23
CA GLN A 116 -28.60 10.96 0.70
C GLN A 116 -28.44 12.48 0.60
N ARG A 117 -27.21 12.99 0.63
CA ARG A 117 -26.93 14.43 0.46
C ARG A 117 -27.45 14.98 -0.86
N SER A 118 -27.32 14.21 -1.94
CA SER A 118 -27.81 14.59 -3.27
C SER A 118 -29.33 14.72 -3.29
N GLN A 119 -30.04 13.80 -2.64
CA GLN A 119 -31.51 13.83 -2.55
C GLN A 119 -32.02 15.00 -1.68
N GLU A 120 -31.33 15.33 -0.59
CA GLU A 120 -31.67 16.47 0.27
C GLU A 120 -31.47 17.82 -0.45
N GLN A 121 -30.43 17.95 -1.26
CA GLN A 121 -30.18 19.17 -2.04
C GLN A 121 -31.23 19.38 -3.15
N HIS A 122 -31.64 18.32 -3.84
CA HIS A 122 -32.70 18.40 -4.85
C HIS A 122 -34.05 18.82 -4.24
N GLN A 123 -34.37 18.38 -3.02
CA GLN A 123 -35.60 18.77 -2.33
C GLN A 123 -35.57 20.22 -1.82
N ARG A 124 -34.39 20.75 -1.46
CA ARG A 124 -34.25 22.16 -1.03
C ARG A 124 -34.25 23.17 -2.19
N GLY A 125 -33.90 22.76 -3.40
CA GLY A 125 -33.88 23.63 -4.59
C GLY A 125 -35.26 23.88 -5.22
N SER A 126 -36.33 23.21 -4.77
CA SER A 126 -37.67 23.27 -5.38
C SER A 126 -38.63 24.29 -4.73
N VAL A 127 -38.16 25.25 -3.94
CA VAL A 127 -39.03 26.34 -3.46
C VAL A 127 -39.38 27.28 -4.61
N PRO A 128 -40.64 27.33 -5.10
CA PRO A 128 -41.03 28.30 -6.11
C PRO A 128 -41.12 29.67 -5.44
N SER A 129 -40.36 30.65 -5.94
CA SER A 129 -40.55 32.05 -5.59
C SER A 129 -41.94 32.50 -6.06
N LEU A 130 -42.81 32.85 -5.12
CA LEU A 130 -44.09 33.53 -5.35
C LEU A 130 -43.89 34.98 -5.78
#